data_AF-A0A9Q2CZ62-F1
#
_entry.id   AF-A0A9Q2CZ62-F1
#
_cell.length_a   1.000
_cell.length_b   1.000
_cell.length_c   1.000
_cell.angle_alpha   90.00
_cell.angle_beta   90.00
_cell.angle_gamma   90.00
#
_symmetry.space_group_name_H-M   'P 1'
#
loop_
_entity.id
_entity.type
_entity.pdbx_description
1 polymer ?
#
loop_
_entity_poly.entity_id
_entity_poly.type
_entity_poly.pdbx_seq_one_letter_code
_entity_poly.pdbx_strand_id
1 'polypeptide(L)'
;MEIKVKVKDREHQLEIFKYKLSLEDKVKEIIKHLTDDLPYLTHEVSKLTYNDYNYSELYEMKLSKLFEALDKVTLESENLKLDLSIIEGKSKQLAHLNLDYSQFIKMCDLYSDIKDEYHVPNGTIFYIQQDEEQYVIRKEENHLEFYSFKQQFDEAFKESDRLPFFIIEFKAKNEMSQKDIHWIKKYRYPKKEKKNPMIHIDVARVSESILNDITTLVHRLYTIIGRFQRANVPFTETDKLPTYTELNRKVSIGYVPILQLERALQQKKGPKR
;
A
#
# COMPACT_ATOMS: atom_id res chain seq x y z
N MET A 1 -4.28 -1.92 24.31
CA MET A 1 -2.93 -2.35 23.89
C MET A 1 -1.92 -1.96 24.97
N GLU A 2 -0.70 -2.46 24.91
CA GLU A 2 0.39 -2.01 25.79
C GLU A 2 1.42 -1.26 24.94
N ILE A 3 1.89 -0.09 25.38
CA ILE A 3 2.88 0.73 24.70
C ILE A 3 4.11 0.79 25.59
N LYS A 4 5.24 0.33 25.05
CA LYS A 4 6.56 0.57 25.62
C LYS A 4 6.97 1.99 25.32
N VAL A 5 7.41 2.72 26.32
CA VAL A 5 8.03 4.03 26.16
C VAL A 5 9.46 3.89 26.65
N LYS A 6 10.44 4.08 25.76
CA LYS A 6 11.84 4.21 26.19
C LYS A 6 12.19 5.68 26.23
N VAL A 7 12.71 6.12 27.36
CA VAL A 7 13.08 7.50 27.62
C VAL A 7 14.59 7.59 27.59
N LYS A 8 15.12 8.48 26.76
CA LYS A 8 16.54 8.80 26.71
C LYS A 8 16.71 10.31 26.87
N ASP A 9 17.27 10.69 27.99
CA ASP A 9 17.68 12.06 28.35
C ASP A 9 19.22 12.15 28.33
N ARG A 10 19.77 13.35 28.23
CA ARG A 10 21.21 13.66 28.34
C ARG A 10 21.75 13.41 29.75
N GLU A 11 20.93 13.56 30.79
CA GLU A 11 21.37 13.45 32.20
C GLU A 11 21.10 12.08 32.84
N HIS A 12 20.12 11.32 32.34
CA HIS A 12 19.64 10.08 32.97
C HIS A 12 19.96 8.82 32.14
N GLN A 13 20.08 7.67 32.82
CA GLN A 13 20.19 6.36 32.15
C GLN A 13 18.90 6.05 31.38
N LEU A 14 18.98 5.16 30.39
CA LEU A 14 17.82 4.73 29.59
C LEU A 14 16.71 4.14 30.50
N GLU A 15 15.58 4.83 30.60
CA GLU A 15 14.41 4.35 31.35
C GLU A 15 13.36 3.73 30.41
N ILE A 16 12.61 2.73 30.90
CA ILE A 16 11.65 1.99 30.09
C ILE A 16 10.34 1.80 30.86
N PHE A 17 9.26 2.34 30.31
CA PHE A 17 7.92 2.25 30.84
C PHE A 17 6.99 1.45 29.94
N LYS A 18 5.87 1.02 30.49
CA LYS A 18 4.84 0.24 29.80
C LYS A 18 3.45 0.72 30.20
N TYR A 19 2.72 1.30 29.25
CA TYR A 19 1.41 1.88 29.49
C TYR A 19 0.31 1.11 28.77
N LYS A 20 -0.81 0.86 29.44
CA LYS A 20 -1.98 0.24 28.82
C LYS A 20 -2.92 1.32 28.30
N LEU A 21 -2.96 1.46 26.97
CA LEU A 21 -3.71 2.51 26.27
C LEU A 21 -4.49 1.93 25.08
N SER A 22 -5.44 2.67 24.55
CA SER A 22 -6.23 2.37 23.35
C SER A 22 -5.73 3.17 22.14
N LEU A 23 -5.91 2.65 20.92
CA LEU A 23 -5.57 3.41 19.69
C LEU A 23 -6.45 4.66 19.50
N GLU A 24 -7.61 4.70 20.17
CA GLU A 24 -8.50 5.86 20.18
C GLU A 24 -8.07 6.94 21.18
N ASP A 25 -7.15 6.62 22.09
CA ASP A 25 -6.59 7.60 23.02
C ASP A 25 -5.67 8.58 22.27
N LYS A 26 -5.32 9.67 22.94
CA LYS A 26 -4.48 10.74 22.40
C LYS A 26 -3.06 10.68 22.97
N VAL A 27 -2.09 11.31 22.30
CA VAL A 27 -0.69 11.37 22.78
C VAL A 27 -0.59 11.99 24.18
N LYS A 28 -1.47 12.93 24.52
CA LYS A 28 -1.56 13.47 25.87
C LYS A 28 -1.70 12.42 26.98
N GLU A 29 -2.31 11.27 26.71
CA GLU A 29 -2.44 10.20 27.71
C GLU A 29 -1.08 9.50 27.94
N ILE A 30 -0.26 9.34 26.90
CA ILE A 30 1.14 8.87 27.05
C ILE A 30 1.95 9.90 27.84
N ILE A 31 1.83 11.18 27.48
CA ILE A 31 2.54 12.29 28.13
C ILE A 31 2.18 12.35 29.61
N LYS A 32 0.88 12.27 29.94
CA LYS A 32 0.39 12.29 31.31
C LYS A 32 0.98 11.16 32.14
N HIS A 33 0.91 9.92 31.66
CA HIS A 33 1.52 8.78 32.35
C HIS A 33 3.02 8.95 32.53
N LEU A 34 3.71 9.45 31.51
CA LEU A 34 5.15 9.70 31.58
C LEU A 34 5.51 10.79 32.58
N THR A 35 4.75 11.89 32.67
CA THR A 35 4.99 12.97 33.64
C THR A 35 4.55 12.59 35.05
N ASP A 36 3.61 11.67 35.21
CA ASP A 36 3.26 11.10 36.50
C ASP A 36 4.42 10.23 37.04
N ASP A 37 5.06 9.44 36.17
CA ASP A 37 6.22 8.61 36.52
C ASP A 37 7.52 9.42 36.66
N LEU A 38 7.71 10.41 35.79
CA LEU A 38 8.90 11.28 35.71
C LEU A 38 8.51 12.77 35.71
N PRO A 39 8.14 13.35 36.86
CA PRO A 39 7.67 14.75 36.94
C PRO A 39 8.68 15.77 36.42
N TYR A 40 9.97 15.48 36.49
CA TYR A 40 11.05 16.35 36.02
C TYR A 40 11.03 16.56 34.50
N LEU A 41 10.40 15.68 33.72
CA LEU A 41 10.32 15.79 32.26
C LEU A 41 9.24 16.74 31.75
N THR A 42 8.38 17.28 32.62
CA THR A 42 7.21 18.11 32.23
C THR A 42 7.59 19.24 31.26
N HIS A 43 8.71 19.91 31.51
CA HIS A 43 9.20 20.99 30.66
C HIS A 43 9.73 20.48 29.31
N GLU A 44 10.49 19.39 29.29
CA GLU A 44 11.10 18.86 28.06
C GLU A 44 10.09 18.17 27.15
N VAL A 45 9.04 17.56 27.71
CA VAL A 45 7.95 16.94 26.95
C VAL A 45 7.18 17.97 26.12
N SER A 46 7.01 19.21 26.62
CA SER A 46 6.38 20.31 25.89
C SER A 46 7.14 20.79 24.65
N LYS A 47 8.37 20.32 24.45
CA LYS A 47 9.22 20.64 23.30
C LYS A 47 9.32 19.50 22.28
N LEU A 48 8.63 18.38 22.51
CA LEU A 48 8.67 17.24 21.61
C LEU A 48 8.02 17.58 20.27
N THR A 49 8.66 17.10 19.21
CA THR A 49 8.13 17.16 17.85
C THR A 49 8.06 15.75 17.26
N TYR A 50 7.27 15.63 16.19
CA TYR A 50 7.17 14.43 15.39
C TYR A 50 6.92 14.81 13.92
N ASN A 51 7.89 14.53 13.05
CA ASN A 51 7.87 15.03 11.65
C ASN A 51 7.59 16.54 11.62
N ASP A 52 6.59 16.97 10.85
CA ASP A 52 6.16 18.36 10.73
C ASP A 52 5.19 18.82 11.83
N TYR A 53 4.83 17.94 12.78
CA TYR A 53 3.88 18.26 13.84
C TYR A 53 4.59 18.90 15.05
N ASN A 54 4.09 20.07 15.46
CA ASN A 54 4.52 20.71 16.70
C ASN A 54 3.84 20.07 17.93
N TYR A 55 4.30 20.43 19.14
CA TYR A 55 3.81 19.85 20.38
C TYR A 55 2.27 19.95 20.54
N SER A 56 1.66 21.08 20.21
CA SER A 56 0.20 21.27 20.37
C SER A 56 -0.60 20.34 19.47
N GLU A 57 -0.13 20.14 18.24
CA GLU A 57 -0.75 19.21 17.28
C GLU A 57 -0.52 17.75 17.69
N LEU A 58 0.69 17.44 18.15
CA LEU A 58 1.07 16.13 18.67
C LEU A 58 0.23 15.76 19.89
N TYR A 59 0.07 16.68 20.84
CA TYR A 59 -0.63 16.48 22.11
C TYR A 59 -2.07 15.98 21.92
N GLU A 60 -2.77 16.55 20.93
CA GLU A 60 -4.16 16.20 20.60
C GLU A 60 -4.28 15.08 19.55
N MET A 61 -3.18 14.62 18.98
CA MET A 61 -3.15 13.55 17.98
C MET A 61 -3.62 12.22 18.58
N LYS A 62 -4.47 11.48 17.86
CA LYS A 62 -4.83 10.11 18.23
C LYS A 62 -3.63 9.17 18.09
N LEU A 63 -3.51 8.19 18.97
CA LEU A 63 -2.46 7.17 18.87
C LEU A 63 -2.55 6.36 17.57
N SER A 64 -3.75 6.12 17.05
CA SER A 64 -3.96 5.52 15.72
C SER A 64 -3.30 6.30 14.57
N LYS A 65 -3.27 7.64 14.68
CA LYS A 65 -2.60 8.54 13.75
C LYS A 65 -1.10 8.69 14.06
N LEU A 66 -0.71 8.63 15.33
CA LEU A 66 0.70 8.68 15.69
C LEU A 66 1.47 7.45 15.17
N PHE A 67 0.90 6.27 15.32
CA PHE A 67 1.46 5.00 14.84
C PHE A 67 1.03 4.68 13.41
N GLU A 68 0.89 5.69 12.54
CA GLU A 68 0.30 5.52 11.21
C GLU A 68 1.19 4.73 10.23
N ALA A 69 1.20 3.40 10.38
CA ALA A 69 1.95 2.37 9.62
C ALA A 69 3.27 1.92 10.27
N LEU A 70 3.62 2.44 11.44
CA LEU A 70 4.81 2.02 12.18
C LEU A 70 4.40 1.59 13.59
N ASP A 71 4.81 0.38 14.02
CA ASP A 71 4.65 -0.06 15.42
C ASP A 71 5.62 0.64 16.38
N LYS A 72 6.44 1.54 15.83
CA LYS A 72 7.45 2.31 16.55
C LYS A 72 7.43 3.76 16.07
N VAL A 73 7.44 4.67 17.03
CA VAL A 73 7.47 6.11 16.78
C VAL A 73 8.54 6.69 17.68
N THR A 74 9.32 7.61 17.13
CA THR A 74 10.28 8.38 17.91
C THR A 74 9.77 9.81 17.99
N LEU A 75 9.56 10.30 19.22
CA LEU A 75 9.34 11.71 19.51
C LEU A 75 10.67 12.28 20.00
N GLU A 76 11.05 13.45 19.53
CA GLU A 76 12.33 14.03 19.92
C GLU A 76 12.25 15.53 20.16
N SER A 77 13.13 15.98 21.04
CA SER A 77 13.52 17.37 21.26
C SER A 77 15.04 17.40 21.39
N GLU A 78 15.61 18.60 21.59
CA GLU A 78 17.07 18.75 21.73
C GLU A 78 17.66 17.91 22.88
N ASN A 79 16.90 17.73 23.97
CA ASN A 79 17.36 17.09 25.20
C ASN A 79 16.64 15.79 25.54
N LEU A 80 15.54 15.46 24.86
CA LEU A 80 14.71 14.30 25.18
C LEU A 80 14.38 13.50 23.93
N LYS A 81 14.57 12.18 24.00
CA LYS A 81 14.11 11.24 22.98
C LYS A 81 13.20 10.20 23.61
N LEU A 82 12.01 10.06 23.06
CA LEU A 82 11.04 9.03 23.43
C LEU A 82 10.88 8.04 22.28
N ASP A 83 11.34 6.80 22.46
CA ASP A 83 11.05 5.71 21.53
C ASP A 83 9.81 4.96 22.04
N LEU A 84 8.68 5.23 21.39
CA LEU A 84 7.41 4.57 21.62
C LEU A 84 7.36 3.31 20.77
N SER A 85 6.92 2.20 21.35
CA SER A 85 6.66 0.98 20.59
C SER A 85 5.48 0.21 21.15
N ILE A 86 4.62 -0.32 20.30
CA ILE A 86 3.50 -1.13 20.77
C ILE A 86 4.08 -2.48 21.26
N ILE A 87 3.92 -2.78 22.55
CA ILE A 87 4.19 -4.10 23.12
C ILE A 87 3.04 -4.99 22.72
N GLU A 88 3.27 -5.76 21.68
CA GLU A 88 2.34 -6.77 21.25
C GLU A 88 2.24 -7.85 22.34
N GLY A 89 1.06 -7.96 22.95
CA GLY A 89 0.70 -9.18 23.66
C GLY A 89 0.89 -10.37 22.72
N LYS A 90 1.31 -11.52 23.26
CA LYS A 90 1.48 -12.79 22.53
C LYS A 90 0.28 -13.20 21.65
N SER A 91 -0.85 -12.51 21.76
CA SER A 91 -2.02 -12.61 20.91
C SER A 91 -1.92 -11.89 19.55
N LYS A 92 -0.78 -11.32 19.14
CA LYS A 92 -0.64 -10.63 17.82
C LYS A 92 0.50 -11.09 16.89
N GLN A 93 1.17 -12.21 17.16
CA GLN A 93 1.61 -13.09 16.04
C GLN A 93 0.42 -13.60 15.19
N LEU A 94 -0.79 -13.35 15.68
CA LEU A 94 -2.08 -13.62 15.08
C LEU A 94 -2.65 -12.41 14.31
N ALA A 95 -2.02 -11.22 14.23
CA ALA A 95 -2.51 -10.17 13.30
C ALA A 95 -2.07 -10.40 11.84
N HIS A 96 -1.19 -11.37 11.61
CA HIS A 96 -1.03 -12.06 10.34
C HIS A 96 -2.06 -13.22 10.16
N LEU A 97 -3.18 -13.25 10.92
CA LEU A 97 -4.24 -14.24 10.73
C LEU A 97 -4.80 -14.11 9.30
N ASN A 98 -4.41 -15.07 8.47
CA ASN A 98 -5.17 -15.62 7.35
C ASN A 98 -5.79 -14.62 6.39
N LEU A 99 -5.00 -13.67 5.87
CA LEU A 99 -5.36 -13.11 4.57
C LEU A 99 -5.40 -14.26 3.56
N ASP A 100 -6.51 -14.42 2.86
CA ASP A 100 -6.66 -15.52 1.92
C ASP A 100 -6.13 -15.11 0.54
N TYR A 101 -4.83 -15.29 0.35
CA TYR A 101 -4.17 -15.05 -0.93
C TYR A 101 -4.55 -16.06 -2.02
N SER A 102 -5.39 -17.08 -1.74
CA SER A 102 -5.72 -18.11 -2.71
C SER A 102 -6.36 -17.54 -3.97
N GLN A 103 -7.32 -16.62 -3.83
CA GLN A 103 -7.96 -15.97 -4.97
C GLN A 103 -7.00 -15.04 -5.71
N PHE A 104 -6.24 -14.23 -4.96
CA PHE A 104 -5.21 -13.36 -5.54
C PHE A 104 -4.24 -14.15 -6.40
N ILE A 105 -3.65 -15.21 -5.84
CA ILE A 105 -2.69 -16.07 -6.53
C ILE A 105 -3.34 -16.73 -7.75
N LYS A 106 -4.57 -17.22 -7.62
CA LYS A 106 -5.31 -17.82 -8.74
C LYS A 106 -5.52 -16.81 -9.88
N MET A 107 -5.90 -15.58 -9.56
CA MET A 107 -6.10 -14.54 -10.59
C MET A 107 -4.79 -14.13 -11.23
N CYS A 108 -3.71 -14.02 -10.47
CA CYS A 108 -2.38 -13.80 -11.01
C CYS A 108 -1.90 -14.93 -11.93
N ASP A 109 -2.19 -16.19 -11.60
CA ASP A 109 -1.90 -17.33 -12.48
C ASP A 109 -2.69 -17.20 -13.80
N LEU A 110 -3.99 -16.90 -13.74
CA LEU A 110 -4.82 -16.70 -14.95
C LEU A 110 -4.34 -15.53 -15.80
N TYR A 111 -3.96 -14.42 -15.16
CA TYR A 111 -3.38 -13.27 -15.83
C TYR A 111 -2.03 -13.62 -16.49
N SER A 112 -1.17 -14.37 -15.79
CA SER A 112 0.12 -14.77 -16.36
C SER A 112 -0.04 -15.70 -17.55
N ASP A 113 -1.00 -16.62 -17.50
CA ASP A 113 -1.28 -17.53 -18.60
C ASP A 113 -1.79 -16.75 -19.82
N ILE A 114 -2.78 -15.86 -19.64
CA ILE A 114 -3.41 -15.14 -20.75
C ILE A 114 -2.48 -14.07 -21.37
N LYS A 115 -1.63 -13.40 -20.57
CA LYS A 115 -0.72 -12.37 -21.10
C LYS A 115 0.35 -12.97 -22.01
N ASP A 116 0.80 -14.19 -21.69
CA ASP A 116 1.83 -14.90 -22.43
C ASP A 116 1.21 -15.55 -23.67
N GLU A 117 0.02 -16.17 -23.54
CA GLU A 117 -0.72 -16.75 -24.66
C GLU A 117 -1.06 -15.69 -25.73
N TYR A 118 -1.52 -14.51 -25.32
CA TYR A 118 -1.95 -13.44 -26.23
C TYR A 118 -0.89 -12.38 -26.49
N HIS A 119 0.36 -12.63 -26.09
CA HIS A 119 1.52 -11.80 -26.43
C HIS A 119 1.32 -10.31 -26.14
N VAL A 120 0.76 -9.98 -24.96
CA VAL A 120 0.51 -8.59 -24.57
C VAL A 120 1.85 -7.84 -24.48
N PRO A 121 2.07 -6.75 -25.26
CA PRO A 121 3.36 -6.06 -25.30
C PRO A 121 3.81 -5.50 -23.94
N ASN A 122 5.11 -5.52 -23.67
CA ASN A 122 5.70 -4.77 -22.55
C ASN A 122 5.44 -3.26 -22.75
N GLY A 123 5.22 -2.54 -21.66
CA GLY A 123 4.84 -1.12 -21.68
C GLY A 123 3.37 -0.86 -21.99
N THR A 124 2.52 -1.91 -22.16
CA THR A 124 1.08 -1.70 -22.34
C THR A 124 0.49 -1.07 -21.08
N ILE A 125 -0.22 0.05 -21.25
CA ILE A 125 -0.87 0.78 -20.16
C ILE A 125 -2.39 0.59 -20.25
N PHE A 126 -2.98 0.13 -19.16
CA PHE A 126 -4.42 -0.11 -19.03
C PHE A 126 -5.05 0.96 -18.14
N TYR A 127 -6.28 1.36 -18.46
CA TYR A 127 -7.10 2.20 -17.59
C TYR A 127 -8.25 1.38 -16.99
N ILE A 128 -8.44 1.47 -15.68
CA ILE A 128 -9.53 0.77 -15.00
C ILE A 128 -10.29 1.78 -14.15
N GLN A 129 -11.61 1.83 -14.34
CA GLN A 129 -12.53 2.57 -13.48
C GLN A 129 -13.54 1.60 -12.86
N GLN A 130 -13.68 1.68 -11.55
CA GLN A 130 -14.68 0.98 -10.76
C GLN A 130 -15.42 1.98 -9.89
N ASP A 131 -16.62 2.36 -10.32
CA ASP A 131 -17.41 3.42 -9.71
C ASP A 131 -16.59 4.72 -9.56
N GLU A 132 -16.25 5.10 -8.33
CA GLU A 132 -15.50 6.32 -8.00
C GLU A 132 -13.97 6.14 -8.10
N GLU A 133 -13.49 4.90 -8.07
CA GLU A 133 -12.08 4.55 -8.07
C GLU A 133 -11.52 4.38 -9.48
N GLN A 134 -10.33 4.92 -9.71
CA GLN A 134 -9.73 5.02 -11.03
C GLN A 134 -8.23 4.72 -10.93
N TYR A 135 -7.76 3.76 -11.73
CA TYR A 135 -6.39 3.27 -11.72
C TYR A 135 -5.81 3.22 -13.12
N VAL A 136 -4.50 3.42 -13.19
CA VAL A 136 -3.69 3.12 -14.37
C VAL A 136 -2.74 1.98 -14.00
N ILE A 137 -2.66 0.99 -14.88
CA ILE A 137 -1.78 -0.16 -14.65
C ILE A 137 -0.87 -0.33 -15.86
N ARG A 138 0.44 -0.33 -15.63
CA ARG A 138 1.44 -0.60 -16.66
C ARG A 138 1.92 -2.04 -16.55
N LYS A 139 1.90 -2.74 -17.67
CA LYS A 139 2.45 -4.09 -17.79
C LYS A 139 3.91 -4.01 -18.18
N GLU A 140 4.77 -4.56 -17.34
CA GLU A 140 6.18 -4.74 -17.62
C GLU A 140 6.50 -6.24 -17.84
N GLU A 141 7.75 -6.54 -18.16
CA GLU A 141 8.17 -7.91 -18.50
C GLU A 141 7.91 -8.90 -17.34
N ASN A 142 8.30 -8.50 -16.14
CA ASN A 142 8.29 -9.34 -14.95
C ASN A 142 7.40 -8.80 -13.83
N HIS A 143 6.69 -7.70 -14.06
CA HIS A 143 5.86 -7.09 -13.03
C HIS A 143 4.68 -6.29 -13.60
N LEU A 144 3.73 -6.00 -12.73
CA LEU A 144 2.66 -5.03 -12.94
C LEU A 144 2.92 -3.84 -12.03
N GLU A 145 2.83 -2.64 -12.59
CA GLU A 145 2.94 -1.38 -11.87
C GLU A 145 1.57 -0.71 -11.78
N PHE A 146 1.16 -0.30 -10.58
CA PHE A 146 -0.15 0.29 -10.33
C PHE A 146 -0.02 1.75 -9.92
N TYR A 147 -0.85 2.59 -10.52
CA TYR A 147 -0.85 4.05 -10.36
C TYR A 147 -2.26 4.55 -10.04
N SER A 148 -2.36 5.45 -9.07
CA SER A 148 -3.60 6.17 -8.82
C SER A 148 -3.85 7.11 -9.98
N PHE A 149 -5.02 7.02 -10.64
CA PHE A 149 -5.31 7.89 -11.78
C PHE A 149 -5.24 9.37 -11.39
N LYS A 150 -5.75 9.74 -10.20
CA LYS A 150 -5.80 11.15 -9.79
C LYS A 150 -4.42 11.74 -9.48
N GLN A 151 -3.50 10.93 -8.98
CA GLN A 151 -2.23 11.41 -8.40
C GLN A 151 -1.03 11.10 -9.28
N GLN A 152 -1.06 10.00 -10.04
CA GLN A 152 0.10 9.40 -10.68
C GLN A 152 -0.17 9.05 -12.15
N PHE A 153 -1.14 9.72 -12.80
CA PHE A 153 -1.44 9.47 -14.22
C PHE A 153 -0.20 9.62 -15.10
N ASP A 154 0.48 10.77 -15.00
CA ASP A 154 1.65 11.08 -15.82
C ASP A 154 2.84 10.14 -15.51
N GLU A 155 2.96 9.68 -14.26
CA GLU A 155 4.00 8.74 -13.82
C GLU A 155 3.94 7.42 -14.59
N ALA A 156 2.73 6.94 -14.92
CA ALA A 156 2.56 5.69 -15.66
C ALA A 156 3.16 5.75 -17.08
N PHE A 157 3.34 6.94 -17.65
CA PHE A 157 3.86 7.12 -19.01
C PHE A 157 5.36 7.40 -19.08
N LYS A 158 6.03 7.63 -17.94
CA LYS A 158 7.48 7.85 -17.92
C LYS A 158 8.24 6.58 -18.30
N GLU A 159 9.39 6.73 -18.96
CA GLU A 159 10.21 5.58 -19.34
C GLU A 159 11.15 5.10 -18.21
N SER A 160 11.56 5.98 -17.30
CA SER A 160 12.39 5.65 -16.13
C SER A 160 11.89 6.33 -14.85
N ASP A 161 12.44 5.91 -13.71
CA ASP A 161 12.25 6.52 -12.39
C ASP A 161 10.77 6.65 -11.96
N ARG A 162 9.97 5.67 -12.39
CA ARG A 162 8.56 5.58 -12.01
C ARG A 162 8.43 5.15 -10.57
N LEU A 163 7.46 5.74 -9.88
CA LEU A 163 7.12 5.42 -8.49
C LEU A 163 5.66 4.96 -8.42
N PRO A 164 5.35 3.72 -8.85
CA PRO A 164 4.03 3.15 -8.64
C PRO A 164 3.73 3.03 -7.15
N PHE A 165 2.47 3.20 -6.76
CA PHE A 165 2.08 3.01 -5.36
C PHE A 165 2.09 1.53 -4.96
N PHE A 166 2.06 0.63 -5.96
CA PHE A 166 1.98 -0.80 -5.74
C PHE A 166 2.56 -1.58 -6.94
N ILE A 167 3.26 -2.68 -6.65
CA ILE A 167 3.88 -3.56 -7.65
C ILE A 167 3.54 -5.03 -7.35
N ILE A 168 3.18 -5.78 -8.39
CA ILE A 168 3.15 -7.25 -8.37
C ILE A 168 4.30 -7.76 -9.23
N GLU A 169 5.29 -8.40 -8.63
CA GLU A 169 6.39 -9.06 -9.34
C GLU A 169 6.04 -10.53 -9.64
N PHE A 170 6.53 -11.07 -10.75
CA PHE A 170 6.34 -12.46 -11.16
C PHE A 170 7.70 -13.13 -11.29
N LYS A 171 8.04 -14.01 -10.34
CA LYS A 171 9.36 -14.64 -10.26
C LYS A 171 9.33 -16.13 -10.59
N ALA A 172 10.25 -16.59 -11.43
CA ALA A 172 10.56 -18.01 -11.54
C ALA A 172 11.15 -18.51 -10.22
N LYS A 173 11.00 -19.80 -9.92
CA LYS A 173 11.42 -20.36 -8.62
C LYS A 173 12.90 -20.14 -8.31
N ASN A 174 13.76 -20.15 -9.32
CA ASN A 174 15.20 -19.89 -9.21
C ASN A 174 15.55 -18.41 -8.96
N GLU A 175 14.60 -17.49 -9.15
CA GLU A 175 14.75 -16.06 -8.90
C GLU A 175 14.20 -15.66 -7.51
N MET A 176 13.55 -16.59 -6.81
CA MET A 176 12.93 -16.35 -5.50
C MET A 176 13.97 -16.44 -4.37
N SER A 177 13.93 -15.47 -3.46
CA SER A 177 14.69 -15.56 -2.20
C SER A 177 14.08 -16.61 -1.26
N GLN A 178 14.82 -17.02 -0.23
CA GLN A 178 14.28 -17.93 0.79
C GLN A 178 13.06 -17.35 1.52
N LYS A 179 13.02 -16.02 1.68
CA LYS A 179 11.86 -15.30 2.26
C LYS A 179 10.63 -15.44 1.35
N ASP A 180 10.81 -15.26 0.05
CA ASP A 180 9.73 -15.39 -0.94
C ASP A 180 9.19 -16.82 -0.98
N ILE A 181 10.10 -17.81 -0.96
CA ILE A 181 9.75 -19.24 -0.93
C ILE A 181 8.97 -19.57 0.35
N HIS A 182 9.41 -19.07 1.50
CA HIS A 182 8.71 -19.29 2.76
C HIS A 182 7.32 -18.65 2.76
N TRP A 183 7.19 -17.44 2.21
CA TRP A 183 5.91 -16.74 2.09
C TRP A 183 4.92 -17.51 1.20
N ILE A 184 5.29 -17.82 -0.04
CA ILE A 184 4.35 -18.48 -0.96
C ILE A 184 3.94 -19.87 -0.46
N LYS A 185 4.86 -20.60 0.21
CA LYS A 185 4.59 -21.92 0.81
C LYS A 185 3.48 -21.91 1.84
N LYS A 186 3.16 -20.77 2.45
CA LYS A 186 2.01 -20.62 3.36
C LYS A 186 0.67 -20.81 2.64
N TYR A 187 0.62 -20.55 1.34
CA TYR A 187 -0.61 -20.59 0.53
C TYR A 187 -0.60 -21.69 -0.53
N ARG A 188 0.59 -22.06 -1.05
CA ARG A 188 0.76 -23.14 -2.03
C ARG A 188 2.22 -23.54 -2.19
N TYR A 189 2.45 -24.73 -2.75
CA TYR A 189 3.78 -25.08 -3.22
C TYR A 189 4.19 -24.19 -4.42
N PRO A 190 5.38 -23.55 -4.38
CA PRO A 190 5.87 -22.75 -5.51
C PRO A 190 6.01 -23.61 -6.76
N LYS A 191 5.41 -23.16 -7.86
CA LYS A 191 5.48 -23.86 -9.15
C LYS A 191 6.90 -23.75 -9.69
N LYS A 192 7.48 -24.87 -10.14
CA LYS A 192 8.78 -24.88 -10.83
C LYS A 192 8.67 -24.35 -12.25
N GLU A 193 7.54 -24.59 -12.91
CA GLU A 193 7.34 -24.35 -14.35
C GLU A 193 6.67 -23.01 -14.67
N LYS A 194 6.14 -22.29 -13.67
CA LYS A 194 5.45 -21.01 -13.84
C LYS A 194 6.06 -19.93 -12.94
N LYS A 195 5.96 -18.67 -13.37
CA LYS A 195 6.29 -17.52 -12.52
C LYS A 195 5.29 -17.43 -11.38
N ASN A 196 5.78 -17.06 -10.19
CA ASN A 196 5.03 -17.00 -8.95
C ASN A 196 4.80 -15.51 -8.59
N PRO A 197 3.56 -15.09 -8.29
CA PRO A 197 3.26 -13.69 -7.98
C PRO A 197 3.74 -13.32 -6.57
N MET A 198 4.61 -12.33 -6.50
CA MET A 198 5.13 -11.72 -5.28
C MET A 198 4.53 -10.32 -5.16
N ILE A 199 3.82 -10.11 -4.05
CA ILE A 199 3.33 -8.78 -3.70
C ILE A 199 4.42 -8.08 -2.89
N HIS A 200 4.88 -6.93 -3.39
CA HIS A 200 5.69 -5.99 -2.62
C HIS A 200 4.79 -4.89 -2.07
N ILE A 201 4.21 -5.15 -0.90
CA ILE A 201 3.58 -4.10 -0.08
C ILE A 201 4.42 -3.96 1.16
N ASP A 202 4.79 -2.73 1.49
CA ASP A 202 5.47 -2.45 2.74
C ASP A 202 4.60 -2.95 3.92
N VAL A 203 5.18 -3.83 4.73
CA VAL A 203 4.50 -5.00 5.34
C VAL A 203 3.51 -4.64 6.46
N ALA A 204 3.32 -3.36 6.76
CA ALA A 204 2.52 -2.93 7.91
C ALA A 204 0.99 -2.99 7.71
N ARG A 205 0.46 -3.00 6.48
CA ARG A 205 -0.96 -2.65 6.25
C ARG A 205 -1.70 -3.36 5.10
N VAL A 206 -1.35 -4.58 4.71
CA VAL A 206 -2.23 -5.34 3.80
C VAL A 206 -3.46 -5.81 4.59
N SER A 207 -4.66 -5.36 4.19
CA SER A 207 -5.93 -5.88 4.69
C SER A 207 -6.59 -6.77 3.64
N GLU A 208 -7.56 -7.59 4.06
CA GLU A 208 -8.31 -8.46 3.14
C GLU A 208 -9.07 -7.64 2.09
N SER A 209 -9.55 -6.44 2.46
CA SER A 209 -10.16 -5.50 1.50
C SER A 209 -9.16 -5.09 0.43
N ILE A 210 -7.96 -4.65 0.83
CA ILE A 210 -6.92 -4.22 -0.12
C ILE A 210 -6.52 -5.40 -1.03
N LEU A 211 -6.39 -6.60 -0.46
CA LEU A 211 -6.09 -7.80 -1.24
C LEU A 211 -7.20 -8.13 -2.26
N ASN A 212 -8.47 -7.99 -1.86
CA ASN A 212 -9.62 -8.18 -2.76
C ASN A 212 -9.68 -7.11 -3.85
N ASP A 213 -9.36 -5.86 -3.54
CA ASP A 213 -9.30 -4.75 -4.50
C ASP A 213 -8.21 -5.04 -5.54
N ILE A 214 -7.01 -5.41 -5.10
CA ILE A 214 -5.91 -5.82 -5.98
C ILE A 214 -6.31 -7.01 -6.85
N THR A 215 -6.92 -8.04 -6.25
CA THR A 215 -7.39 -9.23 -6.97
C THR A 215 -8.40 -8.85 -8.05
N THR A 216 -9.29 -7.91 -7.74
CA THR A 216 -10.28 -7.38 -8.68
C THR A 216 -9.61 -6.65 -9.84
N LEU A 217 -8.60 -5.81 -9.57
CA LEU A 217 -7.83 -5.14 -10.62
C LEU A 217 -7.13 -6.13 -11.56
N VAL A 218 -6.48 -7.17 -11.01
CA VAL A 218 -5.86 -8.24 -11.81
C VAL A 218 -6.92 -8.98 -12.65
N HIS A 219 -8.09 -9.25 -12.07
CA HIS A 219 -9.21 -9.84 -12.80
C HIS A 219 -9.74 -8.92 -13.92
N ARG A 220 -9.77 -7.59 -13.73
CA ARG A 220 -10.14 -6.63 -14.78
C ARG A 220 -9.13 -6.64 -15.92
N LEU A 221 -7.82 -6.71 -15.63
CA LEU A 221 -6.79 -6.89 -16.66
C LEU A 221 -7.03 -8.16 -17.48
N TYR A 222 -7.24 -9.30 -16.80
CA TYR A 222 -7.61 -10.56 -17.45
C TYR A 222 -8.83 -10.40 -18.37
N THR A 223 -9.85 -9.67 -17.90
CA THR A 223 -11.08 -9.44 -18.67
C THR A 223 -10.85 -8.55 -19.90
N ILE A 224 -10.05 -7.48 -19.77
CA ILE A 224 -9.66 -6.61 -20.90
C ILE A 224 -8.92 -7.46 -21.94
N ILE A 225 -7.90 -8.21 -21.49
CA ILE A 225 -7.07 -9.06 -22.37
C ILE A 225 -7.94 -10.05 -23.15
N GLY A 226 -8.79 -10.80 -22.46
CA GLY A 226 -9.69 -11.77 -23.10
C GLY A 226 -10.75 -11.13 -24.01
N ARG A 227 -11.18 -9.89 -23.75
CA ARG A 227 -12.13 -9.18 -24.63
C ARG A 227 -11.45 -8.68 -25.90
N PHE A 228 -10.27 -8.08 -25.76
CA PHE A 228 -9.50 -7.55 -26.88
C PHE A 228 -9.09 -8.67 -27.83
N GLN A 229 -8.64 -9.80 -27.29
CA GLN A 229 -8.34 -10.98 -28.11
C GLN A 229 -9.56 -11.50 -28.87
N ARG A 230 -10.71 -11.67 -28.19
CA ARG A 230 -11.96 -12.13 -28.86
C ARG A 230 -12.47 -11.18 -29.93
N ALA A 231 -12.23 -9.88 -29.75
CA ALA A 231 -12.59 -8.84 -30.71
C ALA A 231 -11.52 -8.64 -31.79
N ASN A 232 -10.38 -9.33 -31.70
CA ASN A 232 -9.22 -9.19 -32.57
C ASN A 232 -8.74 -7.73 -32.72
N VAL A 233 -8.65 -7.02 -31.60
CA VAL A 233 -8.18 -5.63 -31.53
C VAL A 233 -6.83 -5.56 -30.80
N PRO A 234 -5.93 -4.63 -31.18
CA PRO A 234 -4.57 -4.59 -30.65
C PRO A 234 -4.51 -4.10 -29.19
N PHE A 235 -3.51 -4.52 -28.41
CA PHE A 235 -3.33 -4.00 -27.05
C PHE A 235 -2.76 -2.58 -27.01
N THR A 236 -2.14 -2.15 -28.10
CA THR A 236 -1.55 -0.83 -28.26
C THR A 236 -2.24 -0.12 -29.43
N GLU A 237 -2.79 1.05 -29.16
CA GLU A 237 -3.35 1.94 -30.17
C GLU A 237 -2.91 3.37 -29.84
N THR A 238 -2.56 4.14 -30.87
CA THR A 238 -2.09 5.52 -30.69
C THR A 238 -3.11 6.35 -29.94
N ASP A 239 -2.65 7.09 -28.92
CA ASP A 239 -3.44 7.98 -28.07
C ASP A 239 -4.65 7.35 -27.37
N LYS A 240 -4.64 6.01 -27.19
CA LYS A 240 -5.75 5.28 -26.59
C LYS A 240 -5.25 4.19 -25.64
N LEU A 241 -5.98 3.98 -24.55
CA LEU A 241 -5.68 2.94 -23.57
C LEU A 241 -6.77 1.85 -23.57
N PRO A 242 -6.38 0.56 -23.58
CA PRO A 242 -7.29 -0.52 -23.24
C PRO A 242 -7.92 -0.28 -21.86
N THR A 243 -9.24 -0.38 -21.81
CA THR A 243 -10.03 0.15 -20.70
C THR A 243 -11.07 -0.84 -20.20
N TYR A 244 -11.23 -0.89 -18.89
CA TYR A 244 -12.40 -1.44 -18.21
C TYR A 244 -13.10 -0.32 -17.44
N THR A 245 -14.38 -0.08 -17.70
CA THR A 245 -15.22 0.86 -16.94
C THR A 245 -16.42 0.15 -16.38
N GLU A 246 -16.62 0.28 -15.06
CA GLU A 246 -17.82 -0.16 -14.36
C GLU A 246 -18.44 1.06 -13.67
N LEU A 247 -19.63 1.44 -14.13
CA LEU A 247 -20.37 2.60 -13.62
C LEU A 247 -21.82 2.19 -13.37
N ASN A 248 -22.30 2.35 -12.13
CA ASN A 248 -23.67 1.96 -11.76
C ASN A 248 -23.98 0.51 -12.19
N ARG A 249 -23.01 -0.40 -11.98
CA ARG A 249 -23.06 -1.83 -12.39
C ARG A 249 -23.14 -2.09 -13.89
N LYS A 250 -22.93 -1.09 -14.74
CA LYS A 250 -22.80 -1.27 -16.20
C LYS A 250 -21.33 -1.35 -16.56
N VAL A 251 -20.96 -2.44 -17.21
CA VAL A 251 -19.58 -2.71 -17.62
C VAL A 251 -19.40 -2.37 -19.09
N SER A 252 -18.33 -1.65 -19.41
CA SER A 252 -17.85 -1.40 -20.77
C SER A 252 -16.36 -1.70 -20.86
N ILE A 253 -15.97 -2.33 -21.96
CA ILE A 253 -14.57 -2.69 -22.24
C ILE A 253 -14.27 -2.29 -23.68
N GLY A 254 -13.19 -1.53 -23.86
CA GLY A 254 -12.80 -0.99 -25.15
C GLY A 254 -11.61 -0.05 -25.00
N TYR A 255 -11.52 0.97 -25.83
CA TYR A 255 -10.52 2.02 -25.68
C TYR A 255 -11.09 3.26 -25.04
N VAL A 256 -10.23 3.98 -24.32
CA VAL A 256 -10.45 5.38 -23.95
C VAL A 256 -9.35 6.25 -24.55
N PRO A 257 -9.66 7.39 -25.17
CA PRO A 257 -8.63 8.34 -25.59
C PRO A 257 -7.88 8.93 -24.39
N ILE A 258 -6.55 9.03 -24.48
CA ILE A 258 -5.70 9.64 -23.45
C ILE A 258 -6.15 11.09 -23.19
N LEU A 259 -6.43 11.86 -24.25
CA LEU A 259 -6.91 13.23 -24.13
C LEU A 259 -8.22 13.35 -23.33
N GLN A 260 -9.10 12.35 -23.40
CA GLN A 260 -10.32 12.33 -22.61
C GLN A 260 -10.00 12.15 -21.11
N LEU A 261 -9.03 11.31 -20.79
CA LEU A 261 -8.56 11.09 -19.42
C LEU A 261 -7.89 12.35 -18.85
N GLU A 262 -7.03 13.01 -19.63
CA GLU A 262 -6.38 14.27 -19.23
C GLU A 262 -7.40 15.38 -18.92
N ARG A 263 -8.43 15.52 -19.77
CA ARG A 263 -9.54 16.46 -19.52
C ARG A 263 -10.28 16.13 -18.23
N ALA A 264 -10.51 14.85 -17.95
CA ALA A 264 -11.16 14.42 -16.72
C ALA A 264 -10.33 14.76 -15.46
N LEU A 265 -8.99 14.72 -15.56
CA LEU A 265 -8.08 15.15 -14.50
C LEU A 265 -8.14 16.67 -14.25
N GLN A 266 -8.25 17.47 -15.31
CA GLN A 266 -8.32 18.93 -15.21
C GLN A 266 -9.67 19.41 -14.63
N GLN A 267 -10.78 18.78 -15.01
CA GLN A 267 -12.11 19.13 -14.50
C GLN A 267 -12.27 18.86 -12.99
N LYS A 268 -11.57 17.84 -12.46
CA LYS A 268 -11.55 17.54 -11.01
C LYS A 268 -10.60 18.46 -10.22
N LYS A 269 -9.72 19.23 -10.88
CA LYS A 269 -8.81 20.22 -10.26
C LYS A 269 -9.36 21.67 -10.28
N GLY A 270 -10.54 21.90 -10.89
CA GLY A 270 -11.23 23.20 -10.89
C GLY A 270 -11.82 23.59 -9.51
N PRO A 271 -12.06 24.89 -9.24
CA PRO A 271 -12.06 25.43 -7.89
C PRO A 271 -13.20 24.87 -7.03
N LYS A 272 -12.85 24.43 -5.81
CA LYS A 272 -13.80 24.41 -4.69
C LYS A 272 -14.32 25.84 -4.54
N ARG A 273 -15.56 26.08 -4.96
CA ARG A 273 -16.33 27.24 -4.52
C ARG A 273 -16.80 27.01 -3.08
#